data_AF-A0A1M5XSW2-F1
#
_entry.id   AF-A0A1M5XSW2-F1
#
_cell.length_a   1.000
_cell.length_b   1.000
_cell.length_c   1.000
_cell.angle_alpha   90.00
_cell.angle_beta   90.00
_cell.angle_gamma   90.00
#
_symmetry.space_group_name_H-M   'P 1'
#
loop_
_entity.id
_entity.type
_entity.pdbx_description
1 polymer ?
#
loop_
_entity_poly.entity_id
_entity_poly.type
_entity_poly.pdbx_seq_one_letter_code
_entity_poly.pdbx_strand_id
1 'polypeptide(L)'
;MSAREVSFADIFCKPDKRRTYKKERGSKETMTPDKHIISGIILGAGAYAITKNIALAGTSCLSAFMCDIDHALEYGMYCARTKVKPTLKEFSSGEYFEKKDTICVIFHAYEYLAVLIIAALITRNPVIIGITMGYALHLLLDTIGNDCTFIGYCITYRIKVRFKLGKICVRAKG
;
A
#
# COMPACT_ATOMS: atom_id res chain seq x y z
N MET A 1 -19.65 34.56 13.99
CA MET A 1 -19.08 33.54 13.08
C MET A 1 -18.48 32.44 13.93
N SER A 2 -19.16 31.30 14.07
CA SER A 2 -18.65 30.15 14.83
C SER A 2 -17.95 29.20 13.88
N ALA A 3 -16.63 29.06 14.01
CA ALA A 3 -15.88 28.02 13.32
C ALA A 3 -16.36 26.66 13.85
N ARG A 4 -16.90 25.83 12.96
CA ARG A 4 -17.19 24.43 13.28
C ARG A 4 -15.88 23.67 13.19
N GLU A 5 -15.46 23.05 14.28
CA GLU A 5 -14.39 22.07 14.28
C GLU A 5 -14.78 20.92 13.36
N VAL A 6 -14.03 20.75 12.27
CA VAL A 6 -14.15 19.58 11.41
C VAL A 6 -13.35 18.48 12.10
N SER A 7 -14.05 17.54 12.75
CA SER A 7 -13.41 16.35 13.29
C SER A 7 -12.78 15.54 12.15
N PHE A 8 -11.57 15.04 12.37
CA PHE A 8 -10.83 14.18 11.42
C PHE A 8 -11.65 12.94 11.00
N ALA A 9 -12.66 12.55 11.80
CA ALA A 9 -13.57 11.45 11.51
C ALA A 9 -14.63 11.78 10.43
N ASP A 10 -15.05 13.03 10.29
CA ASP A 10 -16.19 13.42 9.46
C ASP A 10 -15.84 13.59 7.97
N ILE A 11 -14.54 13.60 7.64
CA ILE A 11 -14.04 13.62 6.26
C ILE A 11 -14.13 12.23 5.60
N PHE A 12 -14.25 11.16 6.40
CA PHE A 12 -14.20 9.79 5.91
C PHE A 12 -15.55 9.10 6.00
N CYS A 13 -16.11 8.79 4.83
CA CYS A 13 -17.11 7.74 4.60
C CYS A 13 -18.58 8.16 4.74
N LYS A 14 -19.15 8.64 3.62
CA LYS A 14 -20.52 8.26 3.27
C LYS A 14 -20.47 7.33 2.05
N PRO A 15 -21.00 6.09 2.15
CA PRO A 15 -21.03 5.17 1.02
C PRO A 15 -22.10 5.62 0.00
N ASP A 16 -21.69 5.77 -1.26
CA ASP A 16 -22.61 5.98 -2.38
C ASP A 16 -23.12 4.62 -2.89
N LYS A 17 -24.44 4.50 -3.04
CA LYS A 17 -25.12 3.29 -3.51
C LYS A 17 -25.49 3.50 -4.97
N ARG A 18 -24.68 3.03 -5.92
CA ARG A 18 -25.11 2.63 -7.28
C ARG A 18 -23.92 2.25 -8.18
N ARG A 19 -23.77 0.96 -8.51
CA ARG A 19 -23.78 0.39 -9.88
C ARG A 19 -22.97 -0.92 -9.96
N THR A 20 -23.50 -1.82 -10.77
CA THR A 20 -22.90 -3.08 -11.21
C THR A 20 -22.51 -2.95 -12.68
N TYR A 21 -21.25 -3.17 -13.06
CA TYR A 21 -20.89 -3.33 -14.48
C TYR A 21 -19.82 -4.41 -14.74
N LYS A 22 -19.89 -4.91 -15.98
CA LYS A 22 -19.42 -6.20 -16.49
C LYS A 22 -17.94 -6.14 -16.95
N LYS A 23 -17.21 -7.22 -16.66
CA LYS A 23 -15.75 -7.40 -16.77
C LYS A 23 -15.35 -8.06 -18.10
N GLU A 24 -14.64 -7.36 -18.98
CA GLU A 24 -13.95 -7.96 -20.13
C GLU A 24 -12.60 -7.28 -20.42
N ARG A 25 -11.56 -7.61 -19.64
CA ARG A 25 -10.14 -7.62 -20.07
C ARG A 25 -9.40 -8.67 -19.24
N GLY A 26 -8.48 -9.40 -19.88
CA GLY A 26 -7.73 -10.51 -19.28
C GLY A 26 -7.15 -10.15 -17.91
N SER A 27 -7.33 -11.02 -16.94
CA SER A 27 -6.91 -10.79 -15.56
C SER A 27 -5.40 -10.68 -15.50
N LYS A 28 -4.87 -9.45 -15.46
CA LYS A 28 -3.58 -9.25 -14.82
C LYS A 28 -3.73 -9.71 -13.37
N GLU A 29 -2.85 -10.60 -12.95
CA GLU A 29 -2.72 -10.94 -11.55
C GLU A 29 -2.35 -9.69 -10.77
N THR A 30 -3.14 -9.37 -9.75
CA THR A 30 -2.89 -8.23 -8.86
C THR A 30 -1.74 -8.53 -7.91
N MET A 31 -1.07 -7.48 -7.44
CA MET A 31 -0.11 -7.62 -6.35
C MET A 31 -0.88 -7.69 -5.03
N THR A 32 -0.53 -8.68 -4.21
CA THR A 32 -1.24 -8.99 -2.97
C THR A 32 -0.23 -9.15 -1.83
N PRO A 33 -0.63 -8.96 -0.56
CA PRO A 33 0.28 -9.03 0.58
C PRO A 33 1.10 -10.34 0.67
N ASP A 34 0.51 -11.47 0.26
CA ASP A 34 1.19 -12.76 0.20
C ASP A 34 2.34 -12.79 -0.82
N LYS A 35 2.19 -12.13 -1.97
CA LYS A 35 3.24 -12.02 -2.98
C LYS A 35 4.40 -11.14 -2.50
N HIS A 36 4.11 -10.09 -1.72
CA HIS A 36 5.14 -9.26 -1.10
C HIS A 36 6.01 -10.06 -0.14
N ILE A 37 5.42 -10.92 0.68
CA ILE A 37 6.17 -11.82 1.58
C ILE A 37 7.14 -12.70 0.78
N ILE A 38 6.65 -13.36 -0.27
CA ILE A 38 7.49 -14.24 -1.12
C ILE A 38 8.62 -13.44 -1.76
N SER A 39 8.32 -12.27 -2.33
CA SER A 39 9.32 -11.40 -2.96
C SER A 39 10.36 -10.88 -1.97
N GLY A 40 9.95 -10.58 -0.73
CA GLY A 40 10.83 -10.14 0.35
C GLY A 40 11.80 -11.23 0.78
N ILE A 41 11.34 -12.48 0.89
CA ILE A 41 12.20 -13.64 1.19
C ILE A 41 13.26 -13.81 0.10
N ILE A 42 12.86 -13.73 -1.17
CA ILE A 42 13.79 -13.83 -2.31
C ILE A 42 14.82 -12.70 -2.26
N LEU A 43 14.38 -11.46 -2.01
CA LEU A 43 15.28 -10.31 -1.90
C LEU A 43 16.27 -10.46 -0.74
N GLY A 44 15.80 -10.88 0.44
CA GLY A 44 16.64 -11.09 1.61
C GLY A 44 17.67 -12.20 1.39
N ALA A 45 17.25 -13.33 0.82
CA ALA A 45 18.14 -14.45 0.49
C ALA A 45 19.22 -14.03 -0.53
N GLY A 46 18.83 -13.32 -1.59
CA GLY A 46 19.76 -12.79 -2.59
C GLY A 46 20.73 -11.77 -2.00
N ALA A 47 20.23 -10.85 -1.18
CA ALA A 47 21.03 -9.86 -0.47
C ALA A 47 22.07 -10.51 0.45
N TYR A 48 21.68 -11.54 1.21
CA TYR A 48 22.62 -12.29 2.05
C TYR A 48 23.66 -13.05 1.21
N ALA A 49 23.24 -13.69 0.12
CA ALA A 49 24.13 -14.46 -0.74
C ALA A 49 25.29 -13.60 -1.28
N ILE A 50 25.01 -12.34 -1.66
CA ILE A 50 25.97 -11.38 -2.22
C ILE A 50 26.80 -10.69 -1.12
N THR A 51 26.15 -10.17 -0.09
CA THR A 51 26.81 -9.26 0.87
C THR A 51 27.34 -9.96 2.11
N LYS A 52 26.85 -11.17 2.41
CA LYS A 52 27.06 -11.90 3.67
C LYS A 52 26.69 -11.08 4.92
N ASN A 53 25.87 -10.04 4.75
CA ASN A 53 25.44 -9.16 5.84
C ASN A 53 24.02 -9.52 6.28
N ILE A 54 23.89 -10.10 7.47
CA ILE A 54 22.60 -10.54 8.01
C ILE A 54 21.66 -9.38 8.33
N ALA A 55 22.19 -8.21 8.73
CA ALA A 55 21.38 -7.04 9.04
C ALA A 55 20.74 -6.48 7.77
N LEU A 56 21.52 -6.35 6.69
CA LEU A 56 21.01 -5.89 5.39
C LEU A 56 19.97 -6.87 4.83
N ALA A 57 20.27 -8.16 4.85
CA ALA A 57 19.36 -9.20 4.36
C ALA A 57 18.06 -9.31 5.17
N GLY A 58 18.17 -9.29 6.50
CA GLY A 58 17.02 -9.36 7.39
C GLY A 58 16.11 -8.15 7.23
N THR A 59 16.71 -6.95 7.15
CA THR A 59 15.93 -5.70 7.00
C THR A 59 15.34 -5.53 5.61
N SER A 60 15.98 -6.02 4.54
CA SER A 60 15.38 -6.04 3.20
C SER A 60 14.22 -7.01 3.08
N CYS A 61 14.31 -8.19 3.69
CA CYS A 61 13.18 -9.10 3.78
C CYS A 61 12.03 -8.52 4.59
N LEU A 62 12.33 -7.93 5.76
CA LEU A 62 11.34 -7.43 6.70
C LEU A 62 10.59 -6.21 6.12
N SER A 63 11.31 -5.24 5.57
CA SER A 63 10.71 -4.02 5.03
C SER A 63 9.84 -4.25 3.79
N ALA A 64 10.07 -5.34 3.04
CA ALA A 64 9.25 -5.70 1.89
C ALA A 64 7.80 -6.07 2.24
N PHE A 65 7.51 -6.42 3.51
CA PHE A 65 6.13 -6.69 3.98
C PHE A 65 5.63 -5.67 5.00
N MET A 66 6.50 -4.99 5.76
CA MET A 66 6.04 -4.09 6.84
C MET A 66 5.16 -2.94 6.36
N CYS A 67 5.30 -2.56 5.08
CA CYS A 67 4.46 -1.55 4.45
C CYS A 67 2.99 -1.95 4.45
N ASP A 68 2.69 -3.25 4.32
CA ASP A 68 1.33 -3.78 4.22
C ASP A 68 0.52 -3.70 5.52
N ILE A 69 1.15 -3.28 6.63
CA ILE A 69 0.46 -3.10 7.91
C ILE A 69 -0.68 -2.08 7.77
N ASP A 70 -0.55 -1.07 6.91
CA ASP A 70 -1.61 -0.09 6.69
C ASP A 70 -2.87 -0.70 6.03
N HIS A 71 -2.74 -1.69 5.15
CA HIS A 71 -3.87 -2.48 4.64
C HIS A 71 -4.58 -3.22 5.77
N ALA A 72 -3.83 -3.84 6.69
CA ALA A 72 -4.40 -4.58 7.82
C ALA A 72 -5.18 -3.63 8.75
N LEU A 73 -4.62 -2.46 9.03
CA LEU A 73 -5.28 -1.41 9.82
C LEU A 73 -6.55 -0.90 9.11
N GLU A 74 -6.46 -0.59 7.81
CA GLU A 74 -7.58 -0.08 7.04
C GLU A 74 -8.71 -1.10 6.92
N TYR A 75 -8.38 -2.36 6.65
CA TYR A 75 -9.36 -3.45 6.61
C TYR A 75 -10.01 -3.68 7.99
N GLY A 76 -9.21 -3.66 9.06
CA GLY A 76 -9.73 -3.76 10.43
C GLY A 76 -10.70 -2.63 10.78
N MET A 77 -10.38 -1.39 10.39
CA MET A 77 -11.27 -0.24 10.55
C MET A 77 -12.56 -0.38 9.72
N TYR A 78 -12.45 -0.89 8.48
CA TYR A 78 -13.60 -1.18 7.63
C TYR A 78 -14.53 -2.22 8.29
N CYS A 79 -14.00 -3.34 8.74
CA CYS A 79 -14.77 -4.38 9.43
C CYS A 79 -15.42 -3.85 10.71
N ALA A 80 -14.70 -3.06 11.51
CA ALA A 80 -15.23 -2.47 12.74
C ALA A 80 -16.41 -1.52 12.47
N ARG A 81 -16.30 -0.67 11.44
CA ARG A 81 -17.35 0.31 11.08
C ARG A 81 -18.57 -0.32 10.42
N THR A 82 -18.36 -1.35 9.60
CA THR A 82 -19.44 -2.01 8.85
C THR A 82 -20.03 -3.22 9.58
N LYS A 83 -19.42 -3.64 10.70
CA LYS A 83 -19.75 -4.85 11.47
C LYS A 83 -19.71 -6.14 10.64
N VAL A 84 -18.89 -6.15 9.59
CA VAL A 84 -18.64 -7.33 8.76
C VAL A 84 -17.58 -8.20 9.44
N LYS A 85 -17.76 -9.52 9.39
CA LYS A 85 -16.76 -10.47 9.92
C LYS A 85 -15.51 -10.44 9.01
N PRO A 86 -14.30 -10.26 9.57
CA PRO A 86 -13.08 -10.21 8.76
C PRO A 86 -12.84 -11.57 8.08
N THR A 87 -12.48 -11.54 6.81
CA THR A 87 -12.10 -12.72 6.04
C THR A 87 -10.78 -12.47 5.32
N LEU A 88 -9.87 -13.46 5.34
CA LEU A 88 -8.58 -13.34 4.65
C LEU A 88 -8.73 -13.18 3.14
N LYS A 89 -9.80 -13.74 2.57
CA LYS A 89 -10.11 -13.62 1.15
C LYS A 89 -10.41 -12.18 0.76
N GLU A 90 -11.26 -11.48 1.52
CA GLU A 90 -11.60 -10.07 1.26
C GLU A 90 -10.42 -9.14 1.56
N PHE A 91 -9.62 -9.46 2.58
CA PHE A 91 -8.38 -8.73 2.87
C PHE A 91 -7.38 -8.82 1.72
N SER A 92 -7.03 -10.04 1.29
CA SER A 92 -6.04 -10.29 0.25
C SER A 92 -6.51 -9.81 -1.14
N SER A 93 -7.82 -9.88 -1.43
CA SER A 93 -8.35 -9.41 -2.71
C SER A 93 -8.47 -7.89 -2.83
N GLY A 94 -8.49 -7.16 -1.72
CA GLY A 94 -8.70 -5.72 -1.72
C GLY A 94 -10.11 -5.28 -2.16
N GLU A 95 -11.07 -6.21 -2.29
CA GLU A 95 -12.45 -5.90 -2.73
C GLU A 95 -13.15 -4.86 -1.84
N TYR A 96 -12.75 -4.75 -0.58
CA TYR A 96 -13.31 -3.78 0.35
C TYR A 96 -13.01 -2.32 -0.05
N PHE A 97 -11.94 -2.06 -0.81
CA PHE A 97 -11.63 -0.73 -1.32
C PHE A 97 -12.71 -0.23 -2.27
N GLU A 98 -13.21 -1.09 -3.15
CA GLU A 98 -14.29 -0.75 -4.08
C GLU A 98 -15.60 -0.50 -3.32
N LYS A 99 -15.89 -1.31 -2.30
CA LYS A 99 -17.09 -1.12 -1.44
C LYS A 99 -17.04 0.21 -0.67
N LYS A 100 -15.85 0.68 -0.31
CA LYS A 100 -15.61 1.91 0.47
C LYS A 100 -15.37 3.15 -0.41
N ASP A 101 -15.15 2.97 -1.71
CA ASP A 101 -14.73 3.99 -2.70
C ASP A 101 -13.51 4.84 -2.28
N THR A 102 -12.72 4.34 -1.34
CA THR A 102 -11.55 5.04 -0.80
C THR A 102 -10.45 4.05 -0.43
N ILE A 103 -9.21 4.46 -0.61
CA ILE A 103 -7.99 3.69 -0.29
C ILE A 103 -7.05 4.56 0.54
N CYS A 104 -6.88 4.21 1.81
CA CYS A 104 -6.17 4.96 2.84
C CYS A 104 -4.95 4.17 3.36
N VAL A 105 -4.12 3.72 2.43
CA VAL A 105 -2.82 3.10 2.71
C VAL A 105 -1.76 4.19 2.74
N ILE A 106 -1.32 4.59 3.94
CA ILE A 106 -0.44 5.75 4.14
C ILE A 106 1.00 5.39 3.81
N PHE A 107 1.47 4.19 4.19
CA PHE A 107 2.85 3.77 4.06
C PHE A 107 3.26 3.45 2.62
N HIS A 108 2.33 3.43 1.68
CA HIS A 108 2.62 3.18 0.27
C HIS A 108 2.89 4.50 -0.46
N ALA A 109 4.01 5.17 -0.16
CA ALA A 109 4.33 6.49 -0.68
C ALA A 109 5.77 6.61 -1.22
N TYR A 110 5.92 7.07 -2.47
CA TYR A 110 7.23 7.32 -3.07
C TYR A 110 8.03 8.42 -2.36
N GLU A 111 7.36 9.35 -1.67
CA GLU A 111 8.03 10.36 -0.85
C GLU A 111 8.87 9.72 0.27
N TYR A 112 8.39 8.63 0.90
CA TYR A 112 9.16 7.92 1.92
C TYR A 112 10.35 7.17 1.32
N LEU A 113 10.19 6.59 0.12
CA LEU A 113 11.30 5.96 -0.60
C LEU A 113 12.41 6.98 -0.87
N ALA A 114 12.07 8.19 -1.31
CA ALA A 114 13.05 9.24 -1.57
C ALA A 114 13.85 9.61 -0.31
N VAL A 115 13.18 9.75 0.83
CA VAL A 115 13.82 10.01 2.13
C VAL A 115 14.73 8.85 2.53
N LEU A 116 14.28 7.60 2.38
CA LEU A 116 15.06 6.41 2.69
C LEU A 116 16.31 6.29 1.80
N ILE A 117 16.21 6.59 0.50
CA ILE A 117 17.36 6.61 -0.42
C ILE A 117 18.39 7.65 0.05
N ILE A 118 17.96 8.87 0.38
CA ILE A 118 18.86 9.93 0.86
C ILE A 118 19.55 9.47 2.17
N ALA A 119 18.78 8.92 3.11
CA ALA A 119 19.32 8.41 4.36
C ALA A 119 20.33 7.26 4.13
N ALA A 120 20.04 6.34 3.21
CA ALA A 120 20.94 5.24 2.85
C ALA A 120 22.25 5.74 2.26
N LEU A 121 22.20 6.76 1.39
CA LEU A 121 23.39 7.35 0.76
C LEU A 121 24.28 8.09 1.76
N ILE A 122 23.68 8.84 2.70
CA ILE A 122 24.41 9.60 3.71
C ILE A 122 25.04 8.66 4.74
N THR A 123 24.24 7.76 5.31
CA THR A 123 24.67 6.92 6.44
C THR A 123 25.48 5.71 6.01
N ARG A 124 25.28 5.22 4.79
CA ARG A 124 25.78 3.92 4.29
C ARG A 124 25.52 2.75 5.26
N ASN A 125 24.51 2.89 6.12
CA ASN A 125 24.22 1.89 7.14
C ASN A 125 23.52 0.70 6.49
N PRO A 126 24.00 -0.54 6.68
CA PRO A 126 23.42 -1.74 6.06
C PRO A 126 21.95 -1.96 6.42
N VAL A 127 21.52 -1.55 7.61
CA VAL A 127 20.11 -1.61 8.05
C VAL A 127 19.26 -0.67 7.19
N ILE A 128 19.69 0.58 7.03
CA ILE A 128 18.93 1.58 6.26
C ILE A 128 18.90 1.21 4.78
N ILE A 129 20.02 0.71 4.24
CA ILE A 129 20.09 0.18 2.88
C ILE A 129 19.11 -0.98 2.70
N GLY A 130 19.10 -1.95 3.61
CA GLY A 130 18.18 -3.08 3.56
C GLY A 130 16.72 -2.64 3.61
N ILE A 131 16.35 -1.76 4.56
CA ILE A 131 15.00 -1.16 4.63
C ILE A 131 14.63 -0.50 3.30
N THR A 132 15.55 0.29 2.73
CA THR A 132 15.32 0.99 1.46
C THR A 132 15.08 -0.01 0.32
N MET A 133 15.86 -1.08 0.24
CA MET A 133 15.73 -2.10 -0.80
C MET A 133 14.39 -2.83 -0.73
N GLY A 134 13.97 -3.29 0.46
CA GLY A 134 12.69 -3.98 0.61
C GLY A 134 11.50 -3.06 0.36
N TYR A 135 11.56 -1.84 0.89
CA TYR A 135 10.55 -0.80 0.63
C TYR A 135 10.43 -0.45 -0.86
N ALA A 136 11.58 -0.32 -1.55
CA ALA A 136 11.62 -0.06 -2.98
C ALA A 136 11.02 -1.20 -3.81
N LEU A 137 11.40 -2.45 -3.49
CA LEU A 137 10.86 -3.63 -4.17
C LEU A 137 9.34 -3.71 -3.98
N HIS A 138 8.87 -3.49 -2.74
CA HIS A 138 7.46 -3.47 -2.42
C HIS A 138 6.70 -2.48 -3.31
N LEU A 139 7.06 -1.18 -3.30
CA LEU A 139 6.41 -0.16 -4.14
C LEU A 139 6.51 -0.41 -5.65
N LEU A 140 7.63 -0.98 -6.10
CA LEU A 140 7.84 -1.32 -7.50
C LEU A 140 6.87 -2.41 -7.96
N LEU A 141 6.78 -3.51 -7.19
CA LEU A 141 5.85 -4.61 -7.48
C LEU A 141 4.41 -4.12 -7.48
N ASP A 142 4.09 -3.23 -6.54
CA ASP A 142 2.77 -2.63 -6.42
C ASP A 142 2.41 -1.77 -7.64
N THR A 143 3.35 -0.94 -8.09
CA THR A 143 3.17 -0.08 -9.26
C THR A 143 3.04 -0.87 -10.57
N ILE A 144 3.65 -2.05 -10.65
CA ILE A 144 3.58 -2.92 -11.84
C ILE A 144 2.33 -3.82 -11.80
N GLY A 145 2.01 -4.36 -10.62
CA GLY A 145 0.99 -5.37 -10.43
C GLY A 145 -0.41 -4.81 -10.19
N ASN A 146 -0.53 -3.59 -9.68
CA ASN A 146 -1.81 -2.96 -9.40
C ASN A 146 -2.16 -1.92 -10.47
N ASP A 147 -3.46 -1.84 -10.80
CA ASP A 147 -3.98 -0.87 -11.77
C ASP A 147 -4.10 0.54 -11.16
N CYS A 148 -3.05 0.99 -10.46
CA CYS A 148 -2.96 2.29 -9.83
C CYS A 148 -1.97 3.20 -10.55
N THR A 149 -2.26 4.49 -10.55
CA THR A 149 -1.37 5.47 -11.19
C THR A 149 -0.11 5.66 -10.36
N PHE A 150 1.03 5.93 -10.99
CA PHE A 150 2.27 6.25 -10.27
C PHE A 150 2.08 7.43 -9.29
N ILE A 151 1.40 8.49 -9.73
CA ILE A 151 1.04 9.65 -8.89
C ILE A 151 0.07 9.23 -7.77
N GLY A 152 -0.71 8.18 -7.99
CA GLY A 152 -1.52 7.52 -6.99
C GLY A 152 -0.72 6.95 -5.83
N TYR A 153 0.59 6.72 -5.96
CA TYR A 153 1.52 6.36 -4.89
C TYR A 153 2.25 7.57 -4.29
N CYS A 154 1.81 8.81 -4.56
CA CYS A 154 2.28 9.99 -3.84
C CYS A 154 1.29 10.33 -2.72
N ILE A 155 1.73 10.34 -1.45
CA ILE A 155 0.84 10.63 -0.32
C ILE A 155 0.26 12.05 -0.41
N THR A 156 1.05 13.00 -0.90
CA THR A 156 0.62 14.38 -1.13
C THR A 156 -0.54 14.45 -2.13
N TYR A 157 -0.48 13.67 -3.20
CA TYR A 157 -1.58 13.55 -4.16
C TYR A 157 -2.80 12.87 -3.56
N ARG A 158 -2.61 11.76 -2.81
CA ARG A 158 -3.71 11.06 -2.13
C ARG A 158 -4.48 11.99 -1.19
N ILE A 159 -3.78 12.82 -0.41
CA ILE A 159 -4.38 13.85 0.44
C ILE A 159 -5.18 14.86 -0.40
N LYS A 160 -4.60 15.36 -1.50
CA LYS A 160 -5.26 16.31 -2.41
C LYS A 160 -6.57 15.76 -3.00
N VAL A 161 -6.60 14.48 -3.37
CA VAL A 161 -7.81 13.82 -3.91
C VAL A 161 -8.68 13.15 -2.82
N ARG A 162 -8.36 13.36 -1.54
CA ARG A 162 -9.05 12.80 -0.37
C ARG A 162 -9.20 11.28 -0.43
N PHE A 163 -8.14 10.59 -0.85
CA PHE A 163 -8.06 9.13 -0.88
C PHE A 163 -9.13 8.44 -1.76
N LYS A 164 -9.76 9.16 -2.69
CA LYS A 164 -10.77 8.59 -3.59
C LYS A 164 -10.18 7.55 -4.52
N LEU A 165 -10.72 6.34 -4.48
CA LEU A 165 -10.23 5.21 -5.27
C LEU A 165 -10.25 5.55 -6.78
N GLY A 166 -11.35 6.15 -7.24
CA GLY A 166 -11.57 6.71 -8.59
C GLY A 166 -10.48 7.63 -9.16
N LYS A 167 -9.64 8.22 -8.31
CA LYS A 167 -8.60 9.18 -8.67
C LYS A 167 -7.18 8.62 -8.51
N ILE A 168 -7.04 7.55 -7.74
CA ILE A 168 -5.76 6.92 -7.40
C ILE A 168 -5.53 5.73 -8.32
N CYS A 169 -6.57 4.91 -8.52
CA CYS A 169 -6.51 3.71 -9.35
C CYS A 169 -7.39 3.84 -10.59
N VAL A 170 -6.83 3.42 -11.74
CA VAL A 170 -7.47 3.55 -13.06
C VAL A 170 -8.69 2.64 -13.16
N ARG A 171 -8.64 1.51 -12.46
CA ARG A 171 -9.68 0.48 -12.49
C ARG A 171 -10.86 0.74 -11.55
N ALA A 172 -10.85 1.86 -10.84
CA ALA A 172 -11.96 2.30 -9.99
C ALA A 172 -13.22 2.77 -10.75
N LYS A 173 -13.30 2.45 -12.05
CA LYS A 173 -14.46 2.65 -12.90
C LYS A 173 -14.81 1.32 -13.56
N GLY A 174 -15.70 0.59 -12.89
CA GLY A 174 -16.48 -0.51 -13.45
C GLY A 174 -17.90 -0.39 -12.95
#